data_AF-A0AAX3IT08-F1
#
_entry.id   AF-A0AAX3IT08-F1
#
_cell.length_a   1.000
_cell.length_b   1.000
_cell.length_c   1.000
_cell.angle_alpha   90.00
_cell.angle_beta   90.00
_cell.angle_gamma   90.00
#
_symmetry.space_group_name_H-M   'P 1'
#
loop_
_entity.id
_entity.type
_entity.pdbx_description
1 polymer ?
#
loop_
_entity_poly.entity_id
_entity_poly.type
_entity_poly.pdbx_seq_one_letter_code
_entity_poly.pdbx_strand_id
1 'polypeptide(L)'
;MPNQSINQSINQSINQSINQSKSVIIAGNGTSLKSIDYSLLPKDYDVFRCNQFYFEDHYFLGKKIKKVFFNCSVIFEQYYTFMQLIKNNEYEYADIILSSFLNLGDSELKKIQRLEKLLPQIDLGHSYLRKLRAFDAHLQYHELYENKRITSGVYMCAVATAMGYKDLYLTGIDFYQEKGNPYAFHHQKENIIKLLPSFSQNKSQNDIHSMEYDLNALYFLQKHYGVNIYCISPESPLCNYFPLSPLNNPFTFIPEEKKNYTQDILIPPESVYKKIGIYSKPRIYQNLVFRLIWDILRLPNDIKKALKAKKMRLRK
;
A
#
# COMPACT_ATOMS: atom_id res chain seq x y z
N MET A 1 -6.30 37.65 35.33
CA MET A 1 -7.00 36.47 34.79
C MET A 1 -6.93 36.42 33.26
N PRO A 2 -5.80 36.03 32.63
CA PRO A 2 -5.72 35.85 31.17
C PRO A 2 -5.48 34.38 30.73
N ASN A 3 -5.14 33.47 31.66
CA ASN A 3 -4.73 32.09 31.33
C ASN A 3 -5.88 31.11 31.09
N GLN A 4 -7.12 31.44 31.46
CA GLN A 4 -8.27 30.54 31.24
C GLN A 4 -8.84 30.66 29.82
N SER A 5 -8.82 31.85 29.21
CA SER A 5 -9.33 32.05 27.84
C SER A 5 -8.38 31.48 26.78
N ILE A 6 -7.06 31.56 27.00
CA ILE A 6 -6.05 30.99 26.10
C ILE A 6 -6.08 29.45 26.14
N ASN A 7 -6.24 28.85 27.31
CA ASN A 7 -6.37 27.39 27.42
C ASN A 7 -7.69 26.88 26.83
N GLN A 8 -8.77 27.67 26.87
CA GLN A 8 -10.02 27.33 26.19
C GLN A 8 -9.92 27.45 24.68
N SER A 9 -9.24 28.46 24.13
CA SER A 9 -9.05 28.60 22.68
C SER A 9 -8.09 27.56 22.10
N ILE A 10 -7.05 27.17 22.85
CA ILE A 10 -6.14 26.07 22.49
C ILE A 10 -6.87 24.72 22.56
N ASN A 11 -7.69 24.48 23.59
CA ASN A 11 -8.47 23.24 23.66
C ASN A 11 -9.60 23.21 22.62
N GLN A 12 -10.14 24.36 22.20
CA GLN A 12 -11.09 24.44 21.08
C GLN A 12 -10.40 24.21 19.73
N SER A 13 -9.18 24.69 19.51
CA SER A 13 -8.43 24.41 18.28
C SER A 13 -7.90 22.96 18.21
N ILE A 14 -7.57 22.36 19.36
CA ILE A 14 -7.24 20.92 19.48
C ILE A 14 -8.49 20.06 19.33
N ASN A 15 -9.67 20.47 19.83
CA ASN A 15 -10.90 19.71 19.63
C ASN A 15 -11.52 19.94 18.23
N GLN A 16 -11.26 21.07 17.58
CA GLN A 16 -11.62 21.28 16.17
C GLN A 16 -10.74 20.46 15.22
N SER A 17 -9.51 20.10 15.60
CA SER A 17 -8.67 19.16 14.83
C SER A 17 -9.05 17.68 15.02
N ILE A 18 -9.96 17.38 15.97
CA ILE A 18 -10.53 16.03 16.20
C ILE A 18 -11.75 15.75 15.32
N ASN A 19 -12.25 16.73 14.56
CA ASN A 19 -13.12 16.45 13.42
C ASN A 19 -12.26 16.03 12.21
N GLN A 20 -11.61 14.88 12.33
CA GLN A 20 -11.18 14.10 11.16
C GLN A 20 -12.40 13.97 10.24
N SER A 21 -12.23 14.20 8.93
CA SER A 21 -13.30 13.88 8.00
C SER A 21 -13.74 12.44 8.27
N LYS A 22 -15.06 12.24 8.45
CA LYS A 22 -15.60 10.88 8.66
C LYS A 22 -15.51 10.04 7.39
N SER A 23 -15.26 10.71 6.27
CA SER A 23 -15.27 10.15 4.93
C SER A 23 -13.86 10.10 4.36
N VAL A 24 -13.52 8.96 3.77
CA VAL A 24 -12.26 8.79 3.03
C VAL A 24 -12.56 8.16 1.68
N ILE A 25 -11.95 8.72 0.64
CA ILE A 25 -11.88 8.08 -0.66
C ILE A 25 -10.64 7.20 -0.68
N ILE A 26 -10.82 5.91 -0.92
CA ILE A 26 -9.75 4.94 -1.03
C ILE A 26 -9.68 4.48 -2.48
N ALA A 27 -8.58 4.84 -3.13
CA ALA A 27 -8.40 4.57 -4.54
C ALA A 27 -7.33 3.50 -4.76
N GLY A 28 -7.76 2.36 -5.29
CA GLY A 28 -6.86 1.50 -6.05
C GLY A 28 -6.47 2.15 -7.37
N ASN A 29 -5.79 1.39 -8.23
CA ASN A 29 -5.29 1.89 -9.52
C ASN A 29 -5.94 1.17 -10.72
N GLY A 30 -7.04 0.45 -10.49
CA GLY A 30 -7.80 -0.23 -11.53
C GLY A 30 -8.50 0.74 -12.49
N THR A 31 -9.05 0.20 -13.58
CA THR A 31 -9.67 0.98 -14.67
C THR A 31 -10.80 1.88 -14.21
N SER A 32 -11.55 1.50 -13.17
CA SER A 32 -12.68 2.29 -12.67
C SER A 32 -12.29 3.61 -12.01
N LEU A 33 -11.00 3.83 -11.75
CA LEU A 33 -10.48 5.14 -11.34
C LEU A 33 -10.78 6.23 -12.38
N LYS A 34 -10.89 5.86 -13.67
CA LYS A 34 -11.21 6.78 -14.76
C LYS A 34 -12.71 7.08 -14.90
N SER A 35 -13.56 6.29 -14.25
CA SER A 35 -15.02 6.36 -14.36
C SER A 35 -15.70 6.65 -13.02
N ILE A 36 -15.06 7.49 -12.18
CA ILE A 36 -15.68 8.02 -10.97
C ILE A 36 -16.90 8.87 -11.37
N ASP A 37 -18.04 8.59 -10.76
CA ASP A 37 -19.17 9.51 -10.78
C ASP A 37 -18.96 10.54 -9.68
N TYR A 38 -18.53 11.74 -10.07
CA TYR A 38 -18.20 12.80 -9.12
C TYR A 38 -19.42 13.31 -8.34
N SER A 39 -20.65 13.08 -8.81
CA SER A 39 -21.87 13.42 -8.05
C SER A 39 -22.00 12.61 -6.74
N LEU A 40 -21.34 11.45 -6.70
CA LEU A 40 -21.37 10.52 -5.57
C LEU A 40 -20.37 10.87 -4.47
N LEU A 41 -19.48 11.84 -4.70
CA LEU A 41 -18.45 12.21 -3.74
C LEU A 41 -19.01 12.96 -2.53
N PRO A 42 -18.52 12.69 -1.31
CA PRO A 42 -18.76 13.54 -0.15
C PRO A 42 -18.22 14.96 -0.37
N LYS A 43 -18.73 15.94 0.38
CA LYS A 43 -18.24 17.34 0.30
C LYS A 43 -16.84 17.50 0.90
N ASP A 44 -16.61 16.89 2.06
CA ASP A 44 -15.33 16.92 2.78
C ASP A 44 -14.80 15.49 2.92
N TYR A 45 -13.62 15.22 2.35
CA TYR A 45 -13.02 13.90 2.39
C TYR A 45 -11.49 13.96 2.40
N ASP A 46 -10.92 12.92 3.01
CA ASP A 46 -9.51 12.59 2.81
C ASP A 46 -9.36 11.63 1.62
N VAL A 47 -8.17 11.60 1.01
CA VAL A 47 -7.85 10.71 -0.11
C VAL A 47 -6.68 9.81 0.26
N PHE A 48 -6.86 8.50 0.11
CA PHE A 48 -5.82 7.48 0.22
C PHE A 48 -5.47 6.94 -1.16
N ARG A 49 -4.17 6.94 -1.50
CA ARG A 49 -3.64 6.41 -2.76
C ARG A 49 -2.58 5.35 -2.50
N CYS A 50 -2.30 4.48 -3.46
CA CYS A 50 -1.29 3.43 -3.28
C CYS A 50 -0.39 3.23 -4.50
N ASN A 51 0.83 2.74 -4.24
CA ASN A 51 1.77 2.26 -5.24
C ASN A 51 1.99 3.26 -6.40
N GLN A 52 1.72 2.87 -7.64
CA GLN A 52 1.94 3.69 -8.84
C GLN A 52 0.80 4.68 -9.14
N PHE A 53 0.08 5.18 -8.13
CA PHE A 53 -1.05 6.09 -8.33
C PHE A 53 -0.71 7.30 -9.23
N TYR A 54 0.53 7.78 -9.14
CA TYR A 54 1.04 8.93 -9.88
C TYR A 54 1.24 8.67 -11.37
N PHE A 55 1.06 7.43 -11.86
CA PHE A 55 1.03 7.12 -13.28
C PHE A 55 -0.27 7.58 -13.96
N GLU A 56 -1.30 7.96 -13.20
CA GLU A 56 -2.53 8.52 -13.74
C GLU A 56 -2.26 9.72 -14.65
N ASP A 57 -3.02 9.82 -15.74
CA ASP A 57 -2.92 10.90 -16.73
C ASP A 57 -3.73 12.15 -16.34
N HIS A 58 -4.61 12.03 -15.34
CA HIS A 58 -5.36 13.13 -14.76
C HIS A 58 -5.30 13.05 -13.25
N TYR A 59 -5.47 14.18 -12.56
CA TYR A 59 -5.69 14.21 -11.13
C TYR A 59 -7.14 13.78 -10.78
N PHE A 60 -7.48 12.50 -10.99
CA PHE A 60 -8.82 11.96 -10.79
C PHE A 60 -9.41 12.23 -9.40
N LEU A 61 -8.55 12.38 -8.38
CA LEU A 61 -8.95 12.73 -7.02
C LEU A 61 -8.21 13.97 -6.49
N GLY A 62 -7.69 14.81 -7.39
CA GLY A 62 -6.90 15.98 -7.04
C GLY A 62 -5.48 15.66 -6.57
N LYS A 63 -4.74 16.71 -6.21
CA LYS A 63 -3.33 16.66 -5.81
C LYS A 63 -3.12 16.47 -4.31
N LYS A 64 -4.15 16.79 -3.51
CA LYS A 64 -4.13 16.71 -2.07
C LYS A 64 -4.46 15.29 -1.62
N ILE A 65 -3.42 14.58 -1.19
CA ILE A 65 -3.53 13.21 -0.68
C ILE A 65 -3.30 13.24 0.82
N LYS A 66 -4.14 12.54 1.58
CA LYS A 66 -3.97 12.44 3.03
C LYS A 66 -2.87 11.44 3.38
N LYS A 67 -2.92 10.25 2.78
CA LYS A 67 -1.92 9.19 2.97
C LYS A 67 -1.62 8.43 1.67
N VAL A 68 -0.36 8.10 1.47
CA VAL A 68 0.11 7.21 0.39
C VAL A 68 0.60 5.88 0.96
N PHE A 69 0.26 4.79 0.30
CA PHE A 69 0.57 3.44 0.74
C PHE A 69 1.53 2.76 -0.23
N PHE A 70 2.68 2.30 0.27
CA PHE A 70 3.70 1.66 -0.56
C PHE A 70 4.07 0.28 -0.05
N ASN A 71 4.24 -0.65 -0.97
CA ASN A 71 4.69 -2.01 -0.68
C ASN A 71 6.17 -2.04 -0.25
N CYS A 72 6.48 -2.96 0.66
CA CYS A 72 7.83 -3.11 1.22
C CYS A 72 8.90 -3.45 0.18
N SER A 73 8.56 -4.10 -0.94
CA SER A 73 9.51 -4.50 -1.97
C SER A 73 10.29 -3.31 -2.57
N VAL A 74 9.61 -2.18 -2.80
CA VAL A 74 10.12 -1.00 -3.53
C VAL A 74 10.00 0.31 -2.74
N ILE A 75 9.93 0.23 -1.41
CA ILE A 75 9.67 1.40 -0.56
C ILE A 75 10.72 2.51 -0.69
N PHE A 76 11.99 2.18 -0.93
CA PHE A 76 13.05 3.19 -1.05
C PHE A 76 12.90 4.00 -2.35
N GLU A 77 12.59 3.32 -3.44
CA GLU A 77 12.33 3.92 -4.75
C GLU A 77 11.01 4.70 -4.75
N GLN A 78 9.98 4.18 -4.08
CA GLN A 78 8.72 4.88 -3.90
C GLN A 78 8.87 6.13 -3.05
N TYR A 79 9.61 6.06 -1.94
CA TYR A 79 9.90 7.22 -1.11
C TYR A 79 10.64 8.30 -1.91
N TYR A 80 11.70 7.91 -2.63
CA TYR A 80 12.46 8.83 -3.47
C TYR A 80 11.57 9.46 -4.56
N THR A 81 10.76 8.66 -5.24
CA THR A 81 9.82 9.12 -6.27
C THR A 81 8.82 10.10 -5.68
N PHE A 82 8.19 9.75 -4.56
CA PHE A 82 7.22 10.61 -3.89
C PHE A 82 7.81 11.96 -3.50
N MET A 83 9.04 11.99 -2.96
CA MET A 83 9.73 13.26 -2.67
C MET A 83 9.97 14.11 -3.93
N GLN A 84 10.23 13.50 -5.09
CA GLN A 84 10.32 14.25 -6.36
C GLN A 84 8.96 14.77 -6.81
N LEU A 85 7.87 13.99 -6.65
CA LEU A 85 6.52 14.45 -6.95
C LEU A 85 6.16 15.71 -6.14
N ILE A 86 6.52 15.74 -4.85
CA ILE A 86 6.32 16.92 -4.00
C ILE A 86 7.18 18.09 -4.48
N LYS A 87 8.47 17.84 -4.74
CA LYS A 87 9.41 18.87 -5.22
C LYS A 87 8.96 19.50 -6.54
N ASN A 88 8.37 18.70 -7.43
CA ASN A 88 7.89 19.13 -8.74
C ASN A 88 6.48 19.75 -8.68
N ASN A 89 5.88 19.86 -7.50
CA ASN A 89 4.49 20.30 -7.31
C ASN A 89 3.49 19.43 -8.10
N GLU A 90 3.76 18.14 -8.29
CA GLU A 90 2.81 17.20 -8.92
C GLU A 90 1.76 16.74 -7.91
N TYR A 91 2.15 16.55 -6.65
CA TYR A 91 1.23 16.24 -5.54
C TYR A 91 1.62 17.05 -4.31
N GLU A 92 0.69 17.18 -3.37
CA GLU A 92 0.98 17.74 -2.04
C GLU A 92 1.56 16.67 -1.11
N TYR A 93 2.31 17.11 -0.10
CA TYR A 93 2.90 16.19 0.87
C TYR A 93 1.80 15.40 1.60
N ALA A 94 2.00 14.08 1.71
CA ALA A 94 1.10 13.15 2.37
C ALA A 94 1.89 12.25 3.33
N ASP A 95 1.26 11.78 4.39
CA ASP A 95 1.90 10.80 5.25
C ASP A 95 2.10 9.48 4.48
N ILE A 96 3.22 8.82 4.71
CA ILE A 96 3.58 7.60 4.01
C ILE A 96 3.34 6.41 4.94
N ILE A 97 2.58 5.43 4.47
CA ILE A 97 2.38 4.15 5.15
C ILE A 97 3.09 3.04 4.38
N LEU A 98 3.96 2.33 5.08
CA LEU A 98 4.50 1.06 4.62
C LEU A 98 3.46 -0.05 4.81
N SER A 99 2.90 -0.55 3.71
CA SER A 99 2.00 -1.70 3.69
C SER A 99 2.74 -2.95 4.16
N SER A 100 2.66 -3.22 5.46
CA SER A 100 3.38 -4.28 6.17
C SER A 100 2.43 -5.16 6.96
N PHE A 101 2.79 -6.43 7.14
CA PHE A 101 2.09 -7.40 7.97
C PHE A 101 3.01 -7.86 9.12
N LEU A 102 2.52 -8.58 10.12
CA LEU A 102 3.37 -9.08 11.22
C LEU A 102 3.89 -10.51 11.00
N ASN A 103 3.18 -11.31 10.22
CA ASN A 103 3.53 -12.68 9.83
C ASN A 103 4.68 -12.75 8.80
N LEU A 104 5.55 -11.74 8.80
CA LEU A 104 6.66 -11.63 7.88
C LEU A 104 7.77 -12.61 8.27
N GLY A 105 8.36 -13.27 7.29
CA GLY A 105 9.56 -14.07 7.53
C GLY A 105 10.70 -13.20 8.08
N ASP A 106 11.68 -13.81 8.77
CA ASP A 106 12.80 -13.13 9.42
C ASP A 106 13.50 -12.06 8.55
N SER A 107 13.55 -12.28 7.24
CA SER A 107 14.16 -11.34 6.28
C SER A 107 13.37 -10.04 6.14
N GLU A 108 12.04 -10.15 6.02
CA GLU A 108 11.16 -8.99 5.86
C GLU A 108 11.05 -8.20 7.18
N LEU A 109 10.99 -8.89 8.33
CA LEU A 109 11.02 -8.24 9.64
C LEU A 109 12.30 -7.41 9.83
N LYS A 110 13.47 -7.97 9.47
CA LYS A 110 14.74 -7.24 9.50
C LYS A 110 14.73 -6.03 8.55
N LYS A 111 14.10 -6.17 7.37
CA LYS A 111 13.95 -5.06 6.42
C LYS A 111 13.11 -3.93 7.04
N ILE A 112 12.00 -4.26 7.70
CA ILE A 112 11.14 -3.28 8.39
C ILE A 112 11.88 -2.58 9.54
N GLN A 113 12.53 -3.34 10.43
CA GLN A 113 13.30 -2.75 11.53
C GLN A 113 14.42 -1.82 11.03
N ARG A 114 15.00 -2.14 9.87
CA ARG A 114 15.98 -1.27 9.22
C ARG A 114 15.33 -0.02 8.62
N LEU A 115 14.16 -0.17 7.99
CA LEU A 115 13.40 0.93 7.42
C LEU A 115 12.97 1.93 8.48
N GLU A 116 12.47 1.46 9.61
CA GLU A 116 12.08 2.30 10.76
C GLU A 116 13.23 3.18 11.26
N LYS A 117 14.47 2.68 11.21
CA LYS A 117 15.67 3.46 11.57
C LYS A 117 16.09 4.46 10.49
N LEU A 118 15.91 4.12 9.21
CA LEU A 118 16.39 4.93 8.08
C LEU A 118 15.38 6.00 7.65
N LEU A 119 14.09 5.71 7.80
CA LEU A 119 12.95 6.52 7.37
C LEU A 119 11.93 6.59 8.52
N PRO A 120 12.28 7.22 9.66
CA PRO A 120 11.41 7.26 10.85
C PRO A 120 10.10 8.02 10.64
N GLN A 121 9.99 8.81 9.58
CA GLN A 121 8.78 9.50 9.15
C GLN A 121 7.76 8.60 8.45
N ILE A 122 8.11 7.35 8.14
CA ILE A 122 7.19 6.39 7.52
C ILE A 122 6.48 5.59 8.61
N ASP A 123 5.17 5.61 8.56
CA ASP A 123 4.31 4.83 9.43
C ASP A 123 4.33 3.35 9.01
N LEU A 124 4.40 2.45 9.99
CA LEU A 124 4.34 1.01 9.76
C LEU A 124 2.89 0.55 9.76
N GLY A 125 2.36 0.14 8.61
CA GLY A 125 0.95 -0.21 8.46
C GLY A 125 0.46 -1.35 9.37
N HIS A 126 1.31 -2.33 9.70
CA HIS A 126 0.93 -3.39 10.64
C HIS A 126 0.58 -2.86 12.05
N SER A 127 1.09 -1.68 12.44
CA SER A 127 0.71 -1.04 13.71
C SER A 127 -0.77 -0.62 13.74
N TYR A 128 -1.36 -0.30 12.58
CA TYR A 128 -2.78 -0.03 12.42
C TYR A 128 -3.59 -1.33 12.42
N LEU A 129 -3.12 -2.38 11.72
CA LEU A 129 -3.79 -3.68 11.72
C LEU A 129 -3.93 -4.27 13.13
N ARG A 130 -2.91 -4.12 13.99
CA ARG A 130 -2.96 -4.57 15.39
C ARG A 130 -4.09 -3.94 16.22
N LYS A 131 -4.60 -2.78 15.83
CA LYS A 131 -5.76 -2.14 16.46
C LYS A 131 -7.06 -2.88 16.10
N LEU A 132 -7.08 -3.57 14.97
CA LEU A 132 -8.18 -4.41 14.46
C LEU A 132 -7.87 -5.89 14.70
N ARG A 133 -7.71 -6.30 15.97
CA ARG A 133 -7.20 -7.63 16.35
C ARG A 133 -7.88 -8.80 15.65
N ALA A 134 -9.21 -8.77 15.52
CA ALA A 134 -9.95 -9.85 14.88
C ALA A 134 -9.67 -9.92 13.36
N PHE A 135 -9.45 -8.77 12.73
CA PHE A 135 -9.11 -8.69 11.31
C PHE A 135 -7.66 -9.09 11.08
N ASP A 136 -6.73 -8.61 11.90
CA ASP A 136 -5.32 -9.00 11.83
C ASP A 136 -5.17 -10.53 11.99
N ALA A 137 -5.85 -11.13 12.96
CA ALA A 137 -5.89 -12.60 13.11
C ALA A 137 -6.48 -13.31 11.88
N HIS A 138 -7.57 -12.77 11.31
CA HIS A 138 -8.17 -13.28 10.09
C HIS A 138 -7.18 -13.23 8.91
N LEU A 139 -6.49 -12.11 8.69
CA LEU A 139 -5.48 -11.97 7.64
C LEU A 139 -4.32 -12.96 7.83
N GLN A 140 -3.78 -13.04 9.05
CA GLN A 140 -2.66 -13.93 9.35
C GLN A 140 -3.00 -15.39 9.09
N TYR A 141 -4.21 -15.84 9.47
CA TYR A 141 -4.65 -17.21 9.22
C TYR A 141 -4.68 -17.53 7.72
N HIS A 142 -5.34 -16.70 6.92
CA HIS A 142 -5.49 -16.96 5.49
C HIS A 142 -4.16 -16.87 4.75
N GLU A 143 -3.26 -15.98 5.17
CA GLU A 143 -1.95 -15.90 4.54
C GLU A 143 -1.05 -17.09 4.90
N LEU A 144 -1.02 -17.49 6.18
CA LEU A 144 -0.15 -18.58 6.65
C LEU A 144 -0.65 -19.97 6.25
N TYR A 145 -1.96 -20.18 6.24
CA TYR A 145 -2.56 -21.51 6.08
C TYR A 145 -3.28 -21.71 4.75
N GLU A 146 -3.69 -20.64 4.07
CA GLU A 146 -4.41 -20.73 2.79
C GLU A 146 -3.69 -20.07 1.61
N ASN A 147 -2.55 -19.42 1.85
CA ASN A 147 -1.81 -18.67 0.83
C ASN A 147 -2.73 -17.66 0.10
N LYS A 148 -3.50 -16.89 0.87
CA LYS A 148 -4.36 -15.81 0.39
C LYS A 148 -3.95 -14.48 1.03
N ARG A 149 -3.90 -13.42 0.23
CA ARG A 149 -3.52 -12.08 0.70
C ARG A 149 -4.40 -11.01 0.07
N ILE A 150 -4.86 -10.06 0.89
CA ILE A 150 -5.63 -8.91 0.44
C ILE A 150 -4.81 -7.97 -0.45
N THR A 151 -5.46 -7.27 -1.36
CA THR A 151 -4.81 -6.22 -2.17
C THR A 151 -4.60 -4.92 -1.37
N SER A 152 -3.80 -4.00 -1.92
CA SER A 152 -3.54 -2.70 -1.29
C SER A 152 -4.81 -1.87 -1.07
N GLY A 153 -5.84 -2.01 -1.92
CA GLY A 153 -7.12 -1.32 -1.75
C GLY A 153 -7.82 -1.71 -0.44
N VAL A 154 -7.91 -3.01 -0.18
CA VAL A 154 -8.49 -3.55 1.06
C VAL A 154 -7.60 -3.24 2.27
N TYR A 155 -6.27 -3.26 2.10
CA TYR A 155 -5.34 -2.86 3.16
C TYR A 155 -5.58 -1.41 3.61
N MET A 156 -5.77 -0.49 2.65
CA MET A 156 -6.11 0.90 2.93
C MET A 156 -7.45 1.02 3.68
N CYS A 157 -8.44 0.18 3.35
CA CYS A 157 -9.71 0.14 4.08
C CYS A 157 -9.52 -0.27 5.54
N ALA A 158 -8.67 -1.26 5.80
CA ALA A 158 -8.34 -1.68 7.16
C ALA A 158 -7.63 -0.57 7.94
N VAL A 159 -6.67 0.11 7.33
CA VAL A 159 -5.98 1.24 7.98
C VAL A 159 -6.93 2.40 8.24
N ALA A 160 -7.79 2.75 7.28
CA ALA A 160 -8.83 3.77 7.48
C ALA A 160 -9.77 3.42 8.64
N THR A 161 -10.23 2.17 8.70
CA THR A 161 -11.05 1.66 9.81
C THR A 161 -10.33 1.78 11.15
N ALA A 162 -9.05 1.42 11.21
CA ALA A 162 -8.21 1.55 12.40
C ALA A 162 -7.94 3.00 12.82
N MET A 163 -8.03 3.95 11.88
CA MET A 163 -7.94 5.39 12.11
C MET A 163 -9.27 6.01 12.55
N GLY A 164 -10.38 5.28 12.49
CA GLY A 164 -11.69 5.74 12.93
C GLY A 164 -12.58 6.32 11.82
N TYR A 165 -12.17 6.27 10.54
CA TYR A 165 -13.07 6.60 9.43
C TYR A 165 -14.28 5.67 9.44
N LYS A 166 -15.45 6.22 9.13
CA LYS A 166 -16.72 5.48 9.15
C LYS A 166 -17.31 5.28 7.77
N ASP A 167 -17.11 6.21 6.86
CA ASP A 167 -17.64 6.14 5.50
C ASP A 167 -16.46 6.01 4.51
N LEU A 168 -16.34 4.83 3.90
CA LEU A 168 -15.25 4.49 2.98
C LEU A 168 -15.82 4.47 1.56
N TYR A 169 -15.32 5.38 0.70
CA TYR A 169 -15.74 5.51 -0.69
C TYR A 169 -14.67 4.92 -1.59
N LEU A 170 -15.00 3.85 -2.32
CA LEU A 170 -14.04 3.02 -3.03
C LEU A 170 -14.10 3.25 -4.54
N THR A 171 -12.92 3.35 -5.16
CA THR A 171 -12.72 3.43 -6.61
C THR A 171 -11.41 2.76 -7.02
N GLY A 172 -11.26 2.37 -8.29
CA GLY A 172 -10.05 1.74 -8.81
C GLY A 172 -9.76 0.36 -8.21
N ILE A 173 -10.77 -0.32 -7.67
CA ILE A 173 -10.69 -1.68 -7.15
C ILE A 173 -11.53 -2.58 -8.06
N ASP A 174 -10.89 -3.12 -9.10
CA ASP A 174 -11.58 -3.85 -10.18
C ASP A 174 -11.20 -5.35 -10.22
N PHE A 175 -10.58 -5.84 -9.14
CA PHE A 175 -10.15 -7.23 -8.95
C PHE A 175 -9.31 -7.80 -10.12
N TYR A 176 -8.67 -6.94 -10.90
CA TYR A 176 -7.90 -7.30 -12.09
C TYR A 176 -8.69 -8.12 -13.13
N GLN A 177 -10.00 -7.90 -13.24
CA GLN A 177 -10.87 -8.66 -14.16
C GLN A 177 -10.72 -8.25 -15.63
N GLU A 178 -10.16 -7.07 -15.88
CA GLU A 178 -9.91 -6.56 -17.23
C GLU A 178 -8.90 -7.42 -18.00
N LYS A 179 -9.29 -7.85 -19.20
CA LYS A 179 -8.50 -8.78 -20.03
C LYS A 179 -7.23 -8.16 -20.64
N GLY A 180 -7.21 -6.84 -20.78
CA GLY A 180 -6.11 -6.08 -21.39
C GLY A 180 -5.19 -5.49 -20.33
N ASN A 181 -5.37 -4.20 -20.07
CA ASN A 181 -4.65 -3.48 -19.02
C ASN A 181 -5.54 -3.38 -17.78
N PRO A 182 -5.17 -4.01 -16.65
CA PRO A 182 -5.98 -3.97 -15.45
C PRO A 182 -5.84 -2.67 -14.65
N TYR A 183 -5.07 -1.70 -15.15
CA TYR A 183 -4.84 -0.40 -14.50
C TYR A 183 -5.45 0.74 -15.31
N ALA A 184 -5.80 1.84 -14.63
CA ALA A 184 -6.24 3.08 -15.24
C ALA A 184 -5.18 3.76 -16.12
N PHE A 185 -3.94 3.29 -16.11
CA PHE A 185 -2.81 3.87 -16.84
C PHE A 185 -1.95 2.77 -17.43
N HIS A 186 -1.09 3.10 -18.39
CA HIS A 186 -0.12 2.15 -18.93
C HIS A 186 0.97 1.86 -17.88
N HIS A 187 0.98 0.66 -17.30
CA HIS A 187 1.87 0.29 -16.19
C HIS A 187 3.25 -0.25 -16.61
N GLN A 188 3.41 -0.68 -17.86
CA GLN A 188 4.65 -1.26 -18.38
C GLN A 188 5.70 -0.16 -18.66
N LYS A 189 6.37 0.32 -17.61
CA LYS A 189 7.42 1.35 -17.70
C LYS A 189 8.80 0.80 -17.39
N GLU A 190 9.85 1.43 -17.90
CA GLU A 190 11.22 0.89 -17.88
C GLU A 190 11.73 0.64 -16.45
N ASN A 191 11.62 1.62 -15.56
CA ASN A 191 12.18 1.53 -14.21
C ASN A 191 11.38 0.58 -13.34
N ILE A 192 10.04 0.60 -13.42
CA ILE A 192 9.22 -0.33 -12.64
C ILE A 192 9.46 -1.78 -13.07
N ILE A 193 9.65 -2.04 -14.37
CA ILE A 193 10.01 -3.38 -14.88
C ILE A 193 11.39 -3.80 -14.36
N LYS A 194 12.36 -2.88 -14.32
CA LYS A 194 13.69 -3.16 -13.78
C LYS A 194 13.66 -3.56 -12.30
N LEU A 195 12.79 -2.95 -11.49
CA LEU A 195 12.63 -3.24 -10.07
C LEU A 195 11.74 -4.45 -9.80
N LEU A 196 10.66 -4.58 -10.57
CA LEU A 196 9.62 -5.60 -10.44
C LEU A 196 9.32 -6.19 -11.84
N PRO A 197 10.10 -7.19 -12.30
CA PRO A 197 9.96 -7.74 -13.64
C PRO A 197 8.56 -8.25 -14.02
N SER A 198 7.71 -8.58 -13.04
CA SER A 198 6.30 -8.96 -13.29
C SER A 198 5.49 -7.84 -13.96
N PHE A 199 5.88 -6.57 -13.81
CA PHE A 199 5.25 -5.44 -14.50
C PHE A 199 5.45 -5.45 -16.02
N SER A 200 6.32 -6.29 -16.56
CA SER A 200 6.44 -6.49 -18.01
C SER A 200 5.22 -7.22 -18.60
N GLN A 201 4.44 -7.91 -17.76
CA GLN A 201 3.26 -8.66 -18.16
C GLN A 201 1.99 -7.81 -18.01
N ASN A 202 0.97 -8.11 -18.81
CA ASN A 202 -0.37 -7.52 -18.64
C ASN A 202 -0.97 -7.90 -17.28
N LYS A 203 -0.81 -9.16 -16.88
CA LYS A 203 -1.14 -9.67 -15.54
C LYS A 203 0.09 -9.59 -14.64
N SER A 204 0.30 -8.44 -14.01
CA SER A 204 1.49 -8.19 -13.17
C SER A 204 1.28 -8.51 -11.68
N GLN A 205 0.03 -8.74 -11.26
CA GLN A 205 -0.32 -9.07 -9.89
C GLN A 205 0.02 -10.53 -9.53
N ASN A 206 0.25 -10.77 -8.25
CA ASN A 206 0.54 -12.10 -7.71
C ASN A 206 -0.74 -12.93 -7.58
N ASP A 207 -0.67 -14.24 -7.87
CA ASP A 207 -1.79 -15.18 -7.77
C ASP A 207 -2.28 -15.44 -6.33
N ILE A 208 -1.55 -14.94 -5.32
CA ILE A 208 -1.99 -14.91 -3.91
C ILE A 208 -3.23 -14.02 -3.68
N HIS A 209 -3.56 -13.15 -4.64
CA HIS A 209 -4.71 -12.25 -4.60
C HIS A 209 -5.91 -12.85 -5.32
N SER A 210 -7.12 -12.68 -4.76
CA SER A 210 -8.37 -13.05 -5.42
C SER A 210 -9.49 -12.08 -5.09
N MET A 211 -10.44 -11.92 -6.04
CA MET A 211 -11.67 -11.15 -5.83
C MET A 211 -12.41 -11.65 -4.59
N GLU A 212 -12.58 -12.97 -4.47
CA GLU A 212 -13.30 -13.61 -3.38
C GLU A 212 -12.71 -13.22 -2.02
N TYR A 213 -11.38 -13.24 -1.89
CA TYR A 213 -10.73 -12.93 -0.63
C TYR A 213 -10.78 -11.44 -0.30
N ASP A 214 -10.61 -10.56 -1.29
CA ASP A 214 -10.79 -9.12 -1.10
C ASP A 214 -12.23 -8.78 -0.66
N LEU A 215 -13.24 -9.40 -1.28
CA LEU A 215 -14.64 -9.22 -0.89
C LEU A 215 -14.91 -9.73 0.52
N ASN A 216 -14.41 -10.92 0.87
CA ASN A 216 -14.54 -11.48 2.22
C ASN A 216 -13.96 -10.52 3.27
N ALA A 217 -12.76 -9.99 3.02
CA ALA A 217 -12.10 -9.06 3.91
C ALA A 217 -12.84 -7.71 4.02
N LEU A 218 -13.38 -7.17 2.93
CA LEU A 218 -14.19 -5.95 2.96
C LEU A 218 -15.50 -6.16 3.74
N TYR A 219 -16.20 -7.28 3.54
CA TYR A 219 -17.39 -7.62 4.33
C TYR A 219 -17.07 -7.85 5.80
N PHE A 220 -15.91 -8.43 6.10
CA PHE A 220 -15.44 -8.55 7.48
C PHE A 220 -15.31 -7.17 8.11
N LEU A 221 -14.63 -6.23 7.44
CA LEU A 221 -14.46 -4.87 7.94
C LEU A 221 -15.82 -4.19 8.18
N GLN A 222 -16.71 -4.24 7.19
CA GLN A 222 -18.06 -3.65 7.25
C GLN A 222 -18.85 -4.20 8.44
N LYS A 223 -18.96 -5.53 8.56
CA LYS A 223 -19.80 -6.18 9.58
C LYS A 223 -19.20 -6.11 10.97
N HIS A 224 -17.89 -6.33 11.10
CA HIS A 224 -17.25 -6.46 12.41
C HIS A 224 -16.92 -5.12 13.05
N TYR A 225 -16.58 -4.09 12.26
CA TYR A 225 -16.21 -2.76 12.78
C TYR A 225 -17.23 -1.66 12.47
N GLY A 226 -18.34 -2.00 11.80
CA GLY A 226 -19.44 -1.08 11.54
C GLY A 226 -19.00 0.13 10.71
N VAL A 227 -18.23 -0.12 9.66
CA VAL A 227 -17.89 0.90 8.65
C VAL A 227 -18.81 0.76 7.45
N ASN A 228 -19.21 1.88 6.86
CA ASN A 228 -19.95 1.90 5.61
C ASN A 228 -18.96 1.86 4.45
N ILE A 229 -19.28 1.05 3.44
CA ILE A 229 -18.47 0.90 2.23
C ILE A 229 -19.37 1.24 1.05
N TYR A 230 -18.96 2.24 0.28
CA TYR A 230 -19.66 2.74 -0.90
C TYR A 230 -18.79 2.60 -2.13
N CYS A 231 -19.40 2.26 -3.26
CA CYS A 231 -18.79 2.34 -4.58
C CYS A 231 -19.08 3.74 -5.17
N ILE A 232 -18.09 4.37 -5.81
CA ILE A 232 -18.26 5.69 -6.47
C ILE A 232 -17.92 5.66 -7.97
N SER A 233 -17.63 4.49 -8.53
CA SER A 233 -17.41 4.29 -9.96
C SER A 233 -18.41 3.25 -10.47
N PRO A 234 -19.58 3.66 -11.00
CA PRO A 234 -20.69 2.76 -11.34
C PRO A 234 -20.33 1.57 -12.23
N GLU A 235 -19.35 1.74 -13.11
CA GLU A 235 -18.85 0.70 -14.02
C GLU A 235 -17.88 -0.30 -13.36
N SER A 236 -17.48 -0.08 -12.10
CA SER A 236 -16.59 -1.00 -11.39
C SER A 236 -17.32 -2.29 -11.04
N PRO A 237 -16.68 -3.47 -11.19
CA PRO A 237 -17.24 -4.73 -10.70
C PRO A 237 -17.48 -4.72 -9.17
N LEU A 238 -16.83 -3.83 -8.42
CA LEU A 238 -17.08 -3.64 -6.99
C LEU A 238 -18.52 -3.22 -6.67
N CYS A 239 -19.15 -2.44 -7.56
CA CYS A 239 -20.51 -1.94 -7.38
C CYS A 239 -21.58 -3.05 -7.40
N ASN A 240 -21.23 -4.27 -7.83
CA ASN A 240 -22.11 -5.44 -7.72
C ASN A 240 -22.23 -5.97 -6.28
N TYR A 241 -21.29 -5.61 -5.40
CA TYR A 241 -21.15 -6.16 -4.05
C TYR A 241 -21.34 -5.12 -2.95
N PHE A 242 -21.07 -3.85 -3.25
CA PHE A 242 -21.26 -2.71 -2.37
C PHE A 242 -22.12 -1.66 -3.05
N PRO A 243 -23.04 -1.01 -2.31
CA PRO A 243 -23.95 -0.04 -2.90
C PRO A 243 -23.18 1.17 -3.44
N LEU A 244 -23.76 1.81 -4.46
CA LEU A 244 -23.36 3.17 -4.79
C LEU A 244 -23.54 4.08 -3.57
N SER A 245 -22.69 5.10 -3.48
CA SER A 245 -22.91 6.20 -2.54
C SER A 245 -24.35 6.74 -2.69
N PRO A 246 -25.09 6.98 -1.60
CA PRO A 246 -26.43 7.55 -1.68
C PRO A 246 -26.41 9.07 -1.97
N LEU A 247 -25.22 9.67 -2.06
CA LEU A 247 -25.05 11.08 -2.34
C LEU A 247 -25.37 11.38 -3.80
N ASN A 248 -25.94 12.56 -4.03
CA ASN A 248 -26.16 13.09 -5.37
C ASN A 248 -25.92 14.60 -5.30
N ASN A 249 -24.65 14.96 -5.23
CA ASN A 249 -24.21 16.34 -5.14
C ASN A 249 -24.20 16.95 -6.55
N PRO A 250 -24.68 18.19 -6.71
CA PRO A 250 -24.57 18.91 -7.98
C PRO A 250 -23.09 19.23 -8.23
N PHE A 251 -22.35 18.37 -8.92
CA PHE A 251 -20.89 18.47 -8.99
C PHE A 251 -20.35 19.12 -10.27
N THR A 252 -19.25 19.82 -10.06
CA THR A 252 -18.39 20.53 -11.03
C THR A 252 -16.91 20.07 -10.92
N PHE A 253 -16.62 18.94 -10.27
CA PHE A 253 -15.24 18.44 -10.21
C PHE A 253 -14.86 17.89 -11.58
N ILE A 254 -13.91 18.57 -12.21
CA ILE A 254 -13.37 18.22 -13.51
C ILE A 254 -11.91 17.85 -13.27
N PRO A 255 -11.52 16.58 -13.45
CA PRO A 255 -10.13 16.15 -13.32
C PRO A 255 -9.22 16.96 -14.22
N GLU A 256 -8.19 17.58 -13.64
CA GLU A 256 -7.18 18.29 -14.40
C GLU A 256 -6.25 17.29 -15.09
N GLU A 257 -6.03 17.46 -16.39
CA GLU A 257 -5.07 16.70 -17.19
C GLU A 257 -3.63 17.01 -16.77
N LYS A 258 -2.81 15.97 -16.62
CA LYS A 258 -1.40 16.09 -16.25
C LYS A 258 -0.53 16.27 -17.50
N LYS A 259 0.31 17.30 -17.49
CA LYS A 259 1.27 17.59 -18.57
C LYS A 259 2.69 17.43 -18.06
N ASN A 260 3.55 16.78 -18.86
CA ASN A 260 4.98 16.58 -18.56
C ASN A 260 5.22 16.02 -17.13
N TYR A 261 4.42 15.05 -16.71
CA TYR A 261 4.41 14.53 -15.34
C TYR A 261 5.28 13.28 -15.19
N THR A 262 5.60 12.95 -13.94
CA THR A 262 6.31 11.73 -13.56
C THR A 262 5.38 10.53 -13.72
N GLN A 263 5.68 9.69 -14.72
CA GLN A 263 4.85 8.53 -15.11
C GLN A 263 5.60 7.20 -15.00
N ASP A 264 6.73 7.17 -14.30
CA ASP A 264 7.49 5.97 -13.95
C ASP A 264 8.09 6.13 -12.56
N ILE A 265 8.35 5.03 -11.86
CA ILE A 265 9.11 5.05 -10.61
C ILE A 265 10.54 5.52 -10.88
N LEU A 266 11.10 6.33 -10.00
CA LEU A 266 12.45 6.85 -10.14
C LEU A 266 13.45 5.92 -9.43
N ILE A 267 14.61 5.72 -10.06
CA ILE A 267 15.72 4.97 -9.47
C ILE A 267 16.62 5.94 -8.69
N PRO A 268 16.78 5.77 -7.36
CA PRO A 268 17.73 6.55 -6.58
C PRO A 268 19.18 6.41 -7.11
N PRO A 269 20.05 7.42 -6.87
CA PRO A 269 21.46 7.30 -7.18
C PRO A 269 22.10 6.06 -6.54
N GLU A 270 23.09 5.48 -7.21
CA GLU A 270 23.81 4.28 -6.76
C GLU A 270 24.37 4.42 -5.32
N SER A 271 24.81 5.63 -4.97
CA SER A 271 25.33 5.98 -3.65
C SER A 271 24.30 5.79 -2.53
N VAL A 272 23.00 5.97 -2.83
CA VAL A 272 21.91 5.72 -1.87
C VAL A 272 21.84 4.24 -1.55
N TYR A 273 21.80 3.38 -2.58
CA TYR A 273 21.79 1.91 -2.42
C TYR A 273 23.01 1.39 -1.65
N LYS A 274 24.19 2.01 -1.84
CA LYS A 274 25.41 1.73 -1.07
C LYS A 274 25.24 2.09 0.41
N LYS A 275 24.76 3.32 0.71
CA LYS A 275 24.54 3.79 2.09
C LYS A 275 23.52 2.95 2.85
N ILE A 276 22.41 2.60 2.20
CA ILE A 276 21.37 1.75 2.80
C ILE A 276 21.70 0.27 2.71
N GLY A 277 22.91 -0.11 2.29
CA GLY A 277 23.40 -1.49 2.20
C GLY A 277 22.41 -2.47 1.56
N ILE A 278 21.78 -2.07 0.45
CA ILE A 278 20.91 -2.92 -0.37
C ILE A 278 21.69 -3.55 -1.53
N TYR A 279 22.99 -3.24 -1.66
CA TYR A 279 23.82 -4.00 -2.59
C TYR A 279 23.81 -5.48 -2.24
N SER A 280 23.30 -6.23 -3.21
CA SER A 280 23.43 -7.68 -3.32
C SER A 280 24.84 -8.12 -2.96
N LYS A 281 24.95 -9.35 -2.46
CA LYS A 281 26.26 -10.01 -2.26
C LYS A 281 27.18 -9.62 -3.43
N PRO A 282 28.44 -9.22 -3.17
CA PRO A 282 29.36 -8.74 -4.21
C PRO A 282 29.27 -9.59 -5.48
N ARG A 283 29.42 -9.01 -6.69
CA ARG A 283 29.27 -9.74 -7.99
C ARG A 283 29.93 -11.11 -8.02
N ILE A 284 31.00 -11.31 -7.24
CA ILE A 284 31.66 -12.60 -7.03
C ILE A 284 30.69 -13.72 -6.57
N TYR A 285 29.70 -13.42 -5.72
CA TYR A 285 28.68 -14.37 -5.27
C TYR A 285 27.63 -14.69 -6.34
N GLN A 286 27.61 -13.99 -7.47
CA GLN A 286 26.82 -14.34 -8.65
C GLN A 286 27.64 -15.18 -9.64
N ASN A 287 28.97 -15.23 -9.50
CA ASN A 287 29.82 -16.09 -10.31
C ASN A 287 29.60 -17.56 -9.93
N LEU A 288 29.34 -18.42 -10.93
CA LEU A 288 29.04 -19.84 -10.72
C LEU A 288 30.20 -20.57 -10.06
N VAL A 289 31.44 -20.32 -10.51
CA VAL A 289 32.66 -20.97 -10.01
C VAL A 289 32.89 -20.59 -8.55
N PHE A 290 32.77 -19.29 -8.22
CA PHE A 290 32.91 -18.84 -6.85
C PHE A 290 31.84 -19.45 -5.93
N ARG A 291 30.58 -19.53 -6.38
CA ARG A 291 29.50 -20.18 -5.61
C ARG A 291 29.81 -21.65 -5.35
N LEU A 292 30.26 -22.37 -6.38
CA LEU A 292 30.64 -23.77 -6.25
C LEU A 292 31.76 -23.96 -5.22
N ILE A 293 32.82 -23.15 -5.30
CA ILE A 293 33.94 -23.19 -4.34
C ILE A 293 33.45 -22.86 -2.93
N TRP A 294 32.64 -21.82 -2.80
CA TRP A 294 32.11 -21.37 -1.52
C TRP A 294 31.21 -22.43 -0.85
N ASP A 295 30.38 -23.11 -1.62
CA ASP A 295 29.50 -24.18 -1.13
C ASP A 295 30.30 -25.41 -0.71
N ILE A 296 31.35 -25.78 -1.46
CA ILE A 296 32.28 -26.85 -1.07
C ILE A 296 32.97 -26.53 0.26
N LEU A 297 33.45 -25.30 0.44
CA LEU A 297 34.10 -24.86 1.69
C LEU A 297 33.14 -24.88 2.90
N ARG A 298 31.85 -24.63 2.69
CA ARG A 298 30.83 -24.62 3.75
C ARG A 298 30.25 -26.01 4.07
N LEU A 299 30.31 -26.93 3.11
CA LEU A 299 29.70 -28.25 3.20
C LEU A 299 30.00 -29.00 4.52
N PRO A 300 31.24 -29.01 5.08
CA PRO A 300 31.52 -29.71 6.34
C PRO A 300 30.73 -29.15 7.53
N ASN A 301 30.58 -27.81 7.60
CA ASN A 301 29.84 -27.14 8.66
C ASN A 301 28.32 -27.36 8.51
N ASP A 302 27.83 -27.38 7.28
CA ASP A 302 26.42 -27.61 7.00
C ASP A 302 26.02 -29.06 7.30
N ILE A 303 26.87 -30.04 6.99
CA ILE A 303 26.72 -31.44 7.41
C ILE A 303 26.69 -31.54 8.95
N LYS A 304 27.63 -30.88 9.64
CA LYS A 304 27.68 -30.87 11.12
C LYS A 304 26.40 -30.30 11.72
N LYS A 305 25.85 -29.21 11.15
CA LYS A 305 24.57 -28.63 11.58
C LYS A 305 23.39 -29.57 11.32
N ALA A 306 23.32 -30.19 10.14
CA ALA A 306 22.26 -31.13 9.78
C ALA A 306 22.23 -32.35 10.72
N LEU A 307 23.40 -32.92 11.04
CA LEU A 307 23.52 -34.02 12.00
C LEU A 307 23.11 -33.60 13.41
N LYS A 308 23.48 -32.40 13.86
CA LYS A 308 23.07 -31.85 15.16
C LYS A 308 21.55 -31.64 15.24
N ALA A 309 20.94 -31.14 14.18
CA ALA A 309 19.48 -30.96 14.09
C ALA A 309 18.74 -32.31 14.09
N LYS A 310 19.24 -33.32 13.36
CA LYS A 310 18.67 -34.68 13.36
C LYS A 310 18.75 -35.33 14.75
N LYS A 311 19.85 -35.14 15.47
CA LYS A 311 20.03 -35.66 16.85
C LYS A 311 19.08 -35.00 17.86
N MET A 312 18.69 -33.74 17.66
CA MET A 312 17.69 -33.07 18.50
C MET A 312 16.26 -33.54 18.19
N ARG A 313 15.93 -33.84 16.93
CA ARG A 313 14.63 -34.40 16.54
C ARG A 313 14.37 -35.80 17.08
N LEU A 314 15.42 -36.62 17.19
CA LEU A 314 15.33 -38.00 17.72
C LEU A 314 15.32 -38.07 19.26
N ARG A 315 15.36 -36.93 19.96
CA ARG A 315 15.34 -36.82 21.43
C ARG A 315 14.02 -36.23 21.97
N LYS A 316 13.05 -35.95 21.09
CA LYS A 316 11.66 -35.61 21.44
C LYS A 316 10.80 -36.85 21.20
#